data_AF-A0A1U8CKX8-F1
#
_entry.id   AF-A0A1U8CKX8-F1
#
_cell.length_a   1.000
_cell.length_b   1.000
_cell.length_c   1.000
_cell.angle_alpha   90.00
_cell.angle_beta   90.00
_cell.angle_gamma   90.00
#
_symmetry.space_group_name_H-M   'P 1'
#
loop_
_entity.id
_entity.type
_entity.pdbx_description
1 polymer ?
#
loop_
_entity_poly.entity_id
_entity_poly.type
_entity_poly.pdbx_seq_one_letter_code
_entity_poly.pdbx_strand_id
1 'polypeptide(L)'
;MKEDIDYDAHTIKGPKRARWYTCLWPACLGRGCLSSKRQEFPLYSIGYDPVGQLQRAASVGDVASVGRLIKFYGFHVNQCDSRHRTSLHYACAHNHPDVVRLLLSYNANIDVLDDEGCTPLIKAAQRDNVECVSILLTQDADPHVMDFSGNTALHHAVSRGNTAIASNLLECNADIDGKTEYGLTPYKLALFENQHQMAEFLMQNGANAHSVVQSKRYCFFFLQS
;
A
#
# COMPACT_ATOMS: atom_id res chain seq x y z
N MET A 1 21.79 -41.18 -55.28
CA MET A 1 21.62 -40.21 -56.39
C MET A 1 20.40 -39.41 -56.00
N LYS A 2 20.62 -38.27 -55.32
CA LYS A 2 20.80 -36.93 -55.91
C LYS A 2 19.54 -36.50 -56.67
N GLU A 3 18.94 -35.43 -56.19
CA GLU A 3 18.26 -34.36 -56.95
C GLU A 3 17.75 -33.39 -55.87
N ASP A 4 18.62 -32.49 -55.43
CA ASP A 4 18.91 -31.18 -56.03
C ASP A 4 17.91 -30.12 -55.54
N ILE A 5 18.53 -29.15 -54.87
CA ILE A 5 17.97 -27.94 -54.29
C ILE A 5 17.66 -27.02 -55.46
N ASP A 6 16.48 -26.40 -55.47
CA ASP A 6 16.35 -25.11 -56.15
C ASP A 6 15.69 -24.08 -55.23
N TYR A 7 16.36 -22.94 -55.18
CA TYR A 7 16.19 -21.79 -54.32
C TYR A 7 15.52 -20.73 -55.20
N ASP A 8 14.32 -20.25 -54.86
CA ASP A 8 13.97 -18.87 -55.20
C ASP A 8 12.77 -18.32 -54.45
N ALA A 9 12.81 -17.00 -54.34
CA ALA A 9 12.33 -16.18 -53.26
C ALA A 9 10.82 -15.84 -53.25
N HIS A 10 10.42 -15.39 -52.06
CA HIS A 10 9.39 -14.37 -51.75
C HIS A 10 8.12 -14.82 -51.02
N THR A 11 7.91 -14.13 -49.89
CA THR A 11 6.65 -13.89 -49.16
C THR A 11 6.39 -14.79 -47.95
N ILE A 12 6.81 -14.29 -46.79
CA ILE A 12 6.39 -14.78 -45.47
C ILE A 12 4.88 -14.49 -45.33
N LYS A 13 4.05 -15.52 -45.52
CA LYS A 13 2.64 -15.53 -45.07
C LYS A 13 2.53 -16.38 -43.82
N GLY A 14 2.40 -15.73 -42.66
CA GLY A 14 1.96 -16.38 -41.43
C GLY A 14 0.42 -16.54 -41.39
N PRO A 15 -0.12 -17.73 -41.08
CA PRO A 15 -1.52 -17.93 -40.66
C PRO A 15 -1.58 -18.06 -39.12
N LYS A 16 -2.60 -17.72 -38.34
CA LYS A 16 -4.00 -17.30 -38.49
C LYS A 16 -4.37 -16.57 -37.17
N ARG A 17 -4.81 -15.31 -37.21
CA ARG A 17 -5.53 -14.69 -36.07
C ARG A 17 -6.99 -15.13 -36.14
N ALA A 18 -7.45 -15.83 -35.10
CA ALA A 18 -8.85 -16.21 -34.95
C ALA A 18 -9.69 -15.02 -34.46
N ARG A 19 -10.83 -14.86 -35.13
CA ARG A 19 -11.89 -13.85 -35.03
C ARG A 19 -12.64 -13.90 -33.71
N TRP A 20 -12.98 -12.77 -33.08
CA TRP A 20 -14.29 -12.56 -32.44
C TRP A 20 -14.75 -11.09 -32.64
N TYR A 21 -15.84 -10.97 -33.41
CA TYR A 21 -16.89 -9.93 -33.46
C TYR A 21 -16.66 -8.50 -33.96
N THR A 22 -17.00 -8.32 -35.24
CA THR A 22 -17.82 -7.19 -35.72
C THR A 22 -19.30 -7.48 -35.48
N CYS A 23 -20.00 -6.62 -34.73
CA CYS A 23 -21.42 -6.34 -34.96
C CYS A 23 -21.60 -4.82 -35.02
N LEU A 24 -21.74 -4.33 -36.26
CA LEU A 24 -22.29 -3.02 -36.55
C LEU A 24 -23.73 -2.95 -36.01
N TRP A 25 -24.04 -1.90 -35.26
CA TRP A 25 -25.41 -1.45 -35.03
C TRP A 25 -25.65 -0.19 -35.87
N PRO A 26 -26.74 -0.12 -36.67
CA PRO A 26 -27.58 1.08 -36.59
C PRO A 26 -29.06 0.75 -36.76
N ALA A 27 -29.82 0.74 -35.66
CA ALA A 27 -31.26 0.98 -35.65
C ALA A 27 -31.66 1.30 -34.21
N CYS A 28 -31.82 2.59 -33.90
CA CYS A 28 -32.76 3.12 -32.89
C CYS A 28 -32.74 4.64 -33.01
N LEU A 29 -33.50 5.15 -33.99
CA LEU A 29 -34.05 6.49 -33.96
C LEU A 29 -35.10 6.54 -32.83
N GLY A 30 -34.94 7.44 -31.85
CA GLY A 30 -36.05 7.84 -31.00
C GLY A 30 -35.74 8.14 -29.54
N ARG A 31 -35.58 9.45 -29.26
CA ARG A 31 -35.77 10.16 -27.98
C ARG A 31 -34.67 10.07 -26.91
N GLY A 32 -34.15 11.25 -26.57
CA GLY A 32 -33.57 11.56 -25.25
C GLY A 32 -32.07 11.84 -25.28
N CYS A 33 -31.70 13.07 -25.62
CA CYS A 33 -30.36 13.60 -25.34
C CYS A 33 -30.01 13.43 -23.85
N LEU A 34 -29.07 12.55 -23.54
CA LEU A 34 -28.18 12.76 -22.40
C LEU A 34 -26.84 13.21 -22.96
N SER A 35 -26.67 14.51 -22.83
CA SER A 35 -25.49 15.32 -23.09
C SER A 35 -24.17 14.58 -22.85
N SER A 36 -23.46 14.40 -23.97
CA SER A 36 -22.01 14.55 -24.12
C SER A 36 -21.26 14.98 -22.87
N LYS A 37 -20.57 14.02 -22.25
CA LYS A 37 -19.10 14.01 -22.15
C LYS A 37 -18.68 12.62 -21.67
N ARG A 38 -18.59 11.71 -22.63
CA ARG A 38 -17.72 10.54 -22.53
C ARG A 38 -16.29 11.10 -22.52
N GLN A 39 -15.77 11.46 -21.35
CA GLN A 39 -14.32 11.60 -21.20
C GLN A 39 -13.76 10.18 -21.24
N GLU A 40 -13.42 9.79 -22.45
CA GLU A 40 -12.53 8.68 -22.74
C GLU A 40 -11.23 8.96 -21.99
N PHE A 41 -11.05 8.34 -20.82
CA PHE A 41 -9.71 8.17 -20.29
C PHE A 41 -9.00 7.23 -21.26
N PRO A 42 -7.84 7.62 -21.83
CA PRO A 42 -7.15 6.82 -22.82
C PRO A 42 -6.71 5.52 -22.15
N LEU A 43 -7.46 4.46 -22.44
CA LEU A 43 -7.08 3.08 -22.16
C LEU A 43 -5.93 2.76 -23.11
N TYR A 44 -4.74 2.51 -22.53
CA TYR A 44 -3.51 2.07 -23.18
C TYR A 44 -2.81 3.11 -24.05
N SER A 45 -1.54 3.45 -23.75
CA SER A 45 -0.48 3.83 -24.73
C SER A 45 0.85 4.36 -24.12
N ILE A 46 1.36 3.81 -23.02
CA ILE A 46 2.81 3.89 -22.69
C ILE A 46 3.09 2.78 -21.67
N GLY A 47 4.18 2.03 -21.77
CA GLY A 47 4.44 0.77 -21.06
C GLY A 47 4.34 0.79 -19.52
N TYR A 48 3.13 0.88 -18.99
CA TYR A 48 2.79 0.89 -17.57
C TYR A 48 1.71 -0.16 -17.30
N ASP A 49 1.96 -0.97 -16.29
CA ASP A 49 1.21 -2.18 -15.97
C ASP A 49 -0.31 -1.95 -15.80
N PRO A 50 -1.18 -2.77 -16.44
CA PRO A 50 -2.64 -2.66 -16.32
C PRO A 50 -3.12 -2.85 -14.88
N VAL A 51 -2.29 -3.52 -14.07
CA VAL A 51 -2.48 -3.68 -12.63
C VAL A 51 -2.66 -2.32 -11.96
N GLY A 52 -1.84 -1.32 -12.31
CA GLY A 52 -1.72 -0.04 -11.60
C GLY A 52 -2.87 0.96 -11.73
N GLN A 53 -3.97 0.64 -12.45
CA GLN A 53 -5.08 1.58 -12.61
C GLN A 53 -5.85 1.78 -11.30
N LEU A 54 -6.14 0.69 -10.58
CA LEU A 54 -6.84 0.73 -9.30
C LEU A 54 -5.99 1.40 -8.22
N GLN A 55 -4.70 1.09 -8.17
CA GLN A 55 -3.74 1.67 -7.22
C GLN A 55 -3.54 3.16 -7.50
N ARG A 56 -3.50 3.58 -8.77
CA ARG A 56 -3.41 5.00 -9.13
C ARG A 56 -4.68 5.76 -8.72
N ALA A 57 -5.87 5.20 -8.97
CA ALA A 57 -7.12 5.79 -8.50
C ALA A 57 -7.13 5.92 -6.96
N ALA A 58 -6.63 4.90 -6.26
CA ALA A 58 -6.50 4.92 -4.80
C ALA A 58 -5.45 5.92 -4.29
N SER A 59 -4.34 6.10 -5.01
CA SER A 59 -3.29 7.08 -4.69
C SER A 59 -3.77 8.53 -4.86
N VAL A 60 -4.66 8.78 -5.82
CA VAL A 60 -5.27 10.10 -6.03
C VAL A 60 -6.39 10.38 -5.03
N GLY A 61 -7.05 9.34 -4.50
CA GLY A 61 -8.20 9.50 -3.61
C GLY A 61 -9.55 9.52 -4.33
N ASP A 62 -9.61 9.09 -5.59
CA ASP A 62 -10.86 9.10 -6.36
C ASP A 62 -11.75 7.90 -6.00
N VAL A 63 -12.56 8.09 -4.95
CA VAL A 63 -13.55 7.12 -4.44
C VAL A 63 -14.50 6.64 -5.54
N ALA A 64 -14.95 7.55 -6.42
CA ALA A 64 -15.91 7.21 -7.46
C ALA A 64 -15.29 6.34 -8.55
N SER A 65 -14.04 6.57 -8.90
CA SER A 65 -13.32 5.73 -9.86
C SER A 65 -12.94 4.38 -9.26
N VAL A 66 -12.48 4.33 -8.01
CA VAL A 66 -12.20 3.06 -7.31
C VAL A 66 -13.45 2.18 -7.26
N GLY A 67 -14.59 2.74 -6.84
CA GLY A 67 -15.86 1.99 -6.79
C GLY A 67 -16.32 1.52 -8.17
N ARG A 68 -16.13 2.33 -9.21
CA ARG A 68 -16.47 1.94 -10.58
C ARG A 68 -15.58 0.82 -11.11
N LEU A 69 -14.27 0.88 -10.86
CA LEU A 69 -13.29 -0.13 -11.28
C LEU A 69 -13.59 -1.50 -10.69
N ILE A 70 -13.88 -1.56 -9.38
CA ILE A 70 -14.20 -2.82 -8.71
C ILE A 70 -15.56 -3.36 -9.19
N LYS A 71 -16.60 -2.51 -9.22
CA LYS A 71 -17.98 -2.94 -9.48
C LYS A 71 -18.30 -3.24 -10.94
N PHE A 72 -17.82 -2.41 -11.88
CA PHE A 72 -18.20 -2.52 -13.30
C PHE A 72 -17.12 -3.17 -14.17
N TYR A 73 -15.85 -2.96 -13.82
CA TYR A 73 -14.73 -3.47 -14.61
C TYR A 73 -14.11 -4.76 -14.04
N GLY A 74 -14.60 -5.24 -12.89
CA GLY A 74 -14.21 -6.53 -12.32
C GLY A 74 -12.79 -6.56 -11.77
N PHE A 75 -12.21 -5.41 -11.40
CA PHE A 75 -10.89 -5.38 -10.78
C PHE A 75 -10.92 -6.04 -9.40
N HIS A 76 -9.96 -6.93 -9.15
CA HIS A 76 -9.81 -7.55 -7.84
C HIS A 76 -9.25 -6.55 -6.83
N VAL A 77 -9.91 -6.43 -5.67
CA VAL A 77 -9.52 -5.50 -4.60
C VAL A 77 -8.10 -5.75 -4.07
N ASN A 78 -7.69 -7.02 -4.04
CA ASN A 78 -6.40 -7.47 -3.54
C ASN A 78 -5.32 -7.55 -4.63
N GLN A 79 -5.58 -7.00 -5.81
CA GLN A 79 -4.57 -6.94 -6.86
C GLN A 79 -3.39 -6.08 -6.40
N CYS A 80 -2.18 -6.58 -6.61
CA CYS A 80 -0.94 -5.93 -6.20
C CYS A 80 -0.05 -5.59 -7.40
N ASP A 81 0.76 -4.53 -7.26
CA ASP A 81 1.77 -4.16 -8.25
C ASP A 81 2.99 -5.08 -8.21
N SER A 82 4.01 -4.77 -9.01
CA SER A 82 5.28 -5.50 -9.03
C SER A 82 6.08 -5.43 -7.72
N ARG A 83 5.65 -4.61 -6.75
CA ARG A 83 6.22 -4.52 -5.40
C ARG A 83 5.30 -5.09 -4.32
N HIS A 84 4.34 -5.92 -4.72
CA HIS A 84 3.30 -6.50 -3.86
C HIS A 84 2.42 -5.47 -3.14
N ARG A 85 2.38 -4.21 -3.61
CA ARG A 85 1.53 -3.16 -3.03
C ARG A 85 0.13 -3.21 -3.60
N THR A 86 -0.85 -3.36 -2.70
CA THR A 86 -2.27 -3.28 -3.02
C THR A 86 -2.78 -1.85 -3.04
N SER A 87 -3.98 -1.62 -3.58
CA SER A 87 -4.64 -0.31 -3.56
C SER A 87 -4.81 0.25 -2.14
N LEU A 88 -4.93 -0.64 -1.14
CA LEU A 88 -5.00 -0.26 0.27
C LEU A 88 -3.70 0.39 0.74
N HIS A 89 -2.53 -0.15 0.37
CA HIS A 89 -1.23 0.48 0.68
C HIS A 89 -1.14 1.91 0.16
N TYR A 90 -1.61 2.15 -1.07
CA TYR A 90 -1.56 3.47 -1.69
C TYR A 90 -2.53 4.46 -1.03
N ALA A 91 -3.75 4.02 -0.72
CA ALA A 91 -4.75 4.85 -0.03
C ALA A 91 -4.25 5.24 1.37
N CYS A 92 -3.68 4.29 2.11
CA CYS A 92 -3.09 4.51 3.42
C CYS A 92 -1.84 5.39 3.38
N ALA A 93 -1.00 5.29 2.34
CA ALA A 93 0.19 6.12 2.21
C ALA A 93 -0.11 7.59 1.84
N HIS A 94 -1.21 7.86 1.14
CA HIS A 94 -1.59 9.20 0.66
C HIS A 94 -2.71 9.86 1.47
N ASN A 95 -3.11 9.26 2.59
CA ASN A 95 -4.15 9.75 3.48
C ASN A 95 -5.55 9.88 2.86
N HIS A 96 -6.04 8.80 2.23
CA HIS A 96 -7.37 8.76 1.62
C HIS A 96 -8.34 7.86 2.42
N PRO A 97 -8.86 8.32 3.57
CA PRO A 97 -9.68 7.51 4.48
C PRO A 97 -10.95 6.99 3.80
N ASP A 98 -11.59 7.78 2.93
CA ASP A 98 -12.79 7.38 2.20
C ASP A 98 -12.53 6.21 1.25
N VAL A 99 -11.36 6.23 0.58
CA VAL A 99 -10.93 5.12 -0.28
C VAL A 99 -10.61 3.90 0.56
N VAL A 100 -9.96 4.07 1.72
CA VAL A 100 -9.70 2.96 2.66
C VAL A 100 -11.01 2.30 3.09
N ARG A 101 -12.01 3.08 3.55
CA ARG A 101 -13.33 2.55 3.93
C ARG A 101 -14.00 1.81 2.77
N LEU A 102 -13.94 2.38 1.56
CA LEU A 102 -14.52 1.74 0.38
C LEU A 102 -13.82 0.40 0.07
N LEU A 103 -12.49 0.36 0.07
CA LEU A 103 -11.73 -0.86 -0.20
C LEU A 103 -12.03 -1.94 0.84
N LEU A 104 -12.10 -1.57 2.13
CA LEU A 104 -12.45 -2.49 3.22
C LEU A 104 -13.89 -3.02 3.09
N SER A 105 -14.84 -2.19 2.64
CA SER A 105 -16.21 -2.63 2.33
C SER A 105 -16.28 -3.68 1.20
N TYR A 106 -15.26 -3.74 0.34
CA TYR A 106 -15.11 -4.76 -0.71
C TYR A 106 -14.21 -5.93 -0.26
N ASN A 107 -14.00 -6.11 1.05
CA ASN A 107 -13.17 -7.17 1.62
C ASN A 107 -11.71 -7.12 1.16
N ALA A 108 -11.13 -5.91 1.07
CA ALA A 108 -9.69 -5.75 0.94
C ALA A 108 -8.97 -6.46 2.10
N ASN A 109 -7.89 -7.18 1.79
CA ASN A 109 -7.04 -7.77 2.80
C ASN A 109 -6.22 -6.65 3.49
N ILE A 110 -6.31 -6.62 4.82
CA ILE A 110 -5.81 -5.55 5.67
C ILE A 110 -4.31 -5.73 5.97
N ASP A 111 -3.86 -6.97 6.16
CA ASP A 111 -2.50 -7.31 6.57
C ASP A 111 -1.64 -7.82 5.41
N VAL A 112 -1.86 -7.29 4.20
CA VAL A 112 -1.01 -7.62 3.05
C VAL A 112 0.36 -7.01 3.25
N LEU A 113 1.41 -7.78 2.96
CA LEU A 113 2.80 -7.31 3.01
C LEU A 113 3.24 -6.85 1.62
N ASP A 114 3.91 -5.70 1.56
CA ASP A 114 4.67 -5.30 0.38
C ASP A 114 6.09 -5.87 0.36
N ASP A 115 6.87 -5.53 -0.67
CA ASP A 115 8.29 -5.92 -0.80
C ASP A 115 9.21 -5.44 0.32
N GLU A 116 8.76 -4.51 1.17
CA GLU A 116 9.51 -4.01 2.33
C GLU A 116 9.03 -4.69 3.62
N GLY A 117 8.10 -5.65 3.52
CA GLY A 117 7.43 -6.27 4.65
C GLY A 117 6.46 -5.33 5.36
N CYS A 118 6.10 -4.20 4.76
CA CYS A 118 5.20 -3.23 5.38
C CYS A 118 3.75 -3.63 5.12
N THR A 119 2.92 -3.55 6.16
CA THR A 119 1.46 -3.57 6.02
C THR A 119 0.93 -2.17 5.65
N PRO A 120 -0.33 -2.06 5.15
CA PRO A 120 -1.01 -0.78 5.00
C PRO A 120 -1.02 0.05 6.29
N LEU A 121 -1.10 -0.59 7.45
CA LEU A 121 -1.02 0.06 8.77
C LEU A 121 0.37 0.68 9.00
N ILE A 122 1.44 -0.06 8.74
CA ILE A 122 2.81 0.45 8.81
C ILE A 122 2.99 1.62 7.84
N LYS A 123 2.49 1.53 6.61
CA LYS A 123 2.55 2.65 5.64
C LYS A 123 1.77 3.89 6.11
N ALA A 124 0.61 3.72 6.74
CA ALA A 124 -0.14 4.83 7.31
C ALA A 124 0.63 5.49 8.45
N ALA A 125 1.20 4.71 9.38
CA ALA A 125 2.01 5.22 10.48
C ALA A 125 3.30 5.91 9.98
N GLN A 126 3.98 5.35 8.98
CA GLN A 126 5.16 5.95 8.33
C GLN A 126 4.87 7.31 7.70
N ARG A 127 3.63 7.55 7.26
CA ARG A 127 3.20 8.77 6.57
C ARG A 127 2.45 9.75 7.47
N ASP A 128 2.32 9.42 8.76
CA ASP A 128 1.63 10.24 9.75
C ASP A 128 0.12 10.39 9.54
N ASN A 129 -0.50 9.37 8.93
CA ASN A 129 -1.90 9.41 8.51
C ASN A 129 -2.83 8.87 9.61
N VAL A 130 -3.10 9.70 10.62
CA VAL A 130 -3.87 9.35 11.84
C VAL A 130 -5.22 8.72 11.52
N GLU A 131 -5.97 9.32 10.59
CA GLU A 131 -7.32 8.85 10.25
C GLU A 131 -7.30 7.47 9.58
N CYS A 132 -6.34 7.25 8.67
CA CYS A 132 -6.15 5.94 8.05
C CYS A 132 -5.74 4.88 9.07
N VAL A 133 -4.85 5.22 10.02
CA VAL A 133 -4.49 4.31 11.11
C VAL A 133 -5.70 3.95 11.95
N SER A 134 -6.48 4.94 12.38
CA SER A 134 -7.69 4.71 13.17
C SER A 134 -8.66 3.78 12.43
N ILE A 135 -8.91 4.00 11.13
CA ILE A 135 -9.79 3.13 10.34
C ILE A 135 -9.27 1.70 10.28
N LEU A 136 -7.98 1.51 10.00
CA LEU A 136 -7.40 0.17 9.92
C LEU A 136 -7.48 -0.57 11.25
N LEU A 137 -7.19 0.11 12.36
CA LEU A 137 -7.29 -0.46 13.70
C LEU A 137 -8.74 -0.79 14.09
N THR A 138 -9.72 0.03 13.68
CA THR A 138 -11.16 -0.31 13.88
C THR A 138 -11.64 -1.50 13.03
N GLN A 139 -10.81 -1.99 12.11
CA GLN A 139 -11.07 -3.16 11.28
C GLN A 139 -10.14 -4.32 11.65
N ASP A 140 -9.63 -4.33 12.89
CA ASP A 140 -8.80 -5.40 13.46
C ASP A 140 -7.48 -5.65 12.70
N ALA A 141 -6.87 -4.59 12.13
CA ALA A 141 -5.51 -4.68 11.58
C ALA A 141 -4.51 -5.09 12.66
N ASP A 142 -3.59 -6.00 12.35
CA ASP A 142 -2.60 -6.49 13.32
C ASP A 142 -1.48 -5.45 13.57
N PRO A 143 -1.37 -4.87 14.79
CA PRO A 143 -0.34 -3.89 15.10
C PRO A 143 1.04 -4.51 15.40
N HIS A 144 1.12 -5.84 15.54
CA HIS A 144 2.35 -6.55 15.89
C HIS A 144 3.21 -6.93 14.68
N VAL A 145 2.70 -6.72 13.47
CA VAL A 145 3.46 -6.98 12.26
C VAL A 145 4.70 -6.09 12.21
N MET A 146 5.82 -6.69 11.82
CA MET A 146 7.11 -6.01 11.67
C MET A 146 7.47 -5.93 10.20
N ASP A 147 8.05 -4.79 9.81
CA ASP A 147 8.73 -4.67 8.51
C ASP A 147 10.06 -5.44 8.49
N PHE A 148 10.73 -5.48 7.33
CA PHE A 148 12.01 -6.16 7.19
C PHE A 148 13.16 -5.56 8.02
N SER A 149 12.97 -4.37 8.61
CA SER A 149 13.92 -3.76 9.56
C SER A 149 13.56 -4.08 11.02
N GLY A 150 12.56 -4.93 11.26
CA GLY A 150 12.04 -5.27 12.57
C GLY A 150 11.20 -4.15 13.21
N ASN A 151 10.81 -3.11 12.47
CA ASN A 151 10.00 -2.03 13.02
C ASN A 151 8.51 -2.36 12.93
N THR A 152 7.80 -2.22 14.04
CA THR A 152 6.32 -2.25 14.07
C THR A 152 5.73 -0.88 13.73
N ALA A 153 4.41 -0.81 13.54
CA ALA A 153 3.70 0.47 13.34
C ALA A 153 3.98 1.48 14.47
N LEU A 154 4.16 1.02 15.71
CA LEU A 154 4.49 1.88 16.86
C LEU A 154 5.87 2.52 16.72
N HIS A 155 6.87 1.78 16.25
CA HIS A 155 8.21 2.35 16.01
C HIS A 155 8.17 3.48 14.97
N HIS A 156 7.36 3.33 13.92
CA HIS A 156 7.17 4.37 12.91
C HIS A 156 6.41 5.58 13.46
N ALA A 157 5.37 5.36 14.26
CA ALA A 157 4.63 6.43 14.95
C ALA A 157 5.55 7.25 15.86
N VAL A 158 6.44 6.57 16.59
CA VAL A 158 7.46 7.21 17.43
C VAL A 158 8.51 7.91 16.58
N SER A 159 9.00 7.33 15.48
CA SER A 159 9.93 8.06 14.59
C SER A 159 9.33 9.36 14.06
N ARG A 160 8.00 9.42 13.87
CA ARG A 160 7.27 10.65 13.49
C ARG A 160 6.94 11.58 14.65
N GLY A 161 7.01 11.12 15.89
CA GLY A 161 6.63 11.90 17.07
C GLY A 161 5.13 12.15 17.21
N ASN A 162 4.29 11.34 16.55
CA ASN A 162 2.84 11.51 16.61
C ASN A 162 2.22 10.68 17.74
N THR A 163 1.90 11.36 18.83
CA THR A 163 1.30 10.75 20.03
C THR A 163 -0.11 10.22 19.79
N ALA A 164 -0.86 10.77 18.83
CA ALA A 164 -2.21 10.28 18.51
C ALA A 164 -2.18 8.92 17.79
N ILE A 165 -1.20 8.70 16.91
CA ILE A 165 -1.00 7.38 16.29
C ILE A 165 -0.52 6.38 17.35
N ALA A 166 0.42 6.80 18.21
CA ALA A 166 0.91 5.96 19.29
C ALA A 166 -0.21 5.60 20.28
N SER A 167 -1.08 6.53 20.66
CA SER A 167 -2.23 6.24 21.54
C SER A 167 -3.17 5.23 20.91
N ASN A 168 -3.56 5.43 19.64
CA ASN A 168 -4.45 4.51 18.93
C ASN A 168 -3.86 3.09 18.87
N LEU A 169 -2.56 2.97 18.62
CA LEU A 169 -1.88 1.67 18.58
C LEU A 169 -1.84 1.00 19.95
N LEU A 170 -1.56 1.75 21.02
CA LEU A 170 -1.54 1.23 22.39
C LEU A 170 -2.93 0.81 22.89
N GLU A 171 -3.98 1.54 22.50
CA GLU A 171 -5.38 1.16 22.76
C GLU A 171 -5.73 -0.18 22.09
N CYS A 172 -5.12 -0.47 20.94
CA CYS A 172 -5.24 -1.75 20.24
C CYS A 172 -4.18 -2.80 20.67
N ASN A 173 -3.67 -2.70 21.90
CA ASN A 173 -2.73 -3.66 22.49
C ASN A 173 -1.38 -3.80 21.76
N ALA A 174 -0.94 -2.80 21.00
CA ALA A 174 0.41 -2.82 20.42
C ALA A 174 1.49 -3.00 21.49
N ASP A 175 2.54 -3.75 21.17
CA ASP A 175 3.65 -4.01 22.09
C ASP A 175 4.50 -2.74 22.30
N ILE A 176 4.41 -2.16 23.50
CA ILE A 176 5.12 -0.94 23.90
C ILE A 176 6.63 -1.15 24.07
N ASP A 177 7.04 -2.39 24.35
CA ASP A 177 8.44 -2.78 24.58
C ASP A 177 8.98 -3.66 23.44
N GLY A 178 8.26 -3.72 22.32
CA GLY A 178 8.67 -4.43 21.12
C GLY A 178 10.06 -3.98 20.67
N LYS A 179 10.89 -4.91 20.21
CA LYS A 179 12.27 -4.61 19.82
C LYS A 179 12.43 -4.64 18.32
N THR A 180 13.10 -3.62 17.79
CA THR A 180 13.58 -3.63 16.41
C THR A 180 14.69 -4.66 16.21
N GLU A 181 15.11 -4.88 14.95
CA GLU A 181 16.28 -5.71 14.65
C GLU A 181 17.55 -5.22 15.36
N TYR A 182 17.65 -3.92 15.63
CA TYR A 182 18.75 -3.30 16.38
C TYR A 182 18.63 -3.45 17.90
N GLY A 183 17.57 -4.09 18.40
CA GLY A 183 17.30 -4.24 19.83
C GLY A 183 16.84 -2.92 20.49
N LEU A 184 16.34 -1.98 19.71
CA LEU A 184 15.80 -0.72 20.19
C LEU A 184 14.32 -0.89 20.54
N THR A 185 13.92 -0.38 21.69
CA THR A 185 12.50 -0.24 22.06
C THR A 185 11.97 1.11 21.56
N PRO A 186 10.65 1.29 21.41
CA PRO A 186 10.04 2.56 21.03
C PRO A 186 10.51 3.71 21.92
N TYR A 187 10.61 3.50 23.24
CA TYR A 187 11.09 4.51 24.18
C TYR A 187 12.52 4.99 23.84
N LYS A 188 13.44 4.08 23.55
CA LYS A 188 14.81 4.46 23.17
C LYS A 188 14.85 5.16 21.84
N LEU A 189 14.03 4.72 20.88
CA LEU A 189 13.93 5.37 19.58
C LEU A 189 13.50 6.83 19.74
N ALA A 190 12.52 7.12 20.62
CA ALA A 190 12.13 8.49 20.95
C ALA A 190 13.30 9.31 21.53
N LEU A 191 14.13 8.71 22.38
CA LEU A 191 15.32 9.38 22.93
C LEU A 191 16.39 9.66 21.86
N PHE A 192 16.66 8.70 20.96
CA PHE A 192 17.61 8.88 19.87
C PHE A 192 17.20 10.00 18.91
N GLU A 193 15.91 10.14 18.66
CA GLU A 193 15.33 11.19 17.81
C GLU A 193 15.11 12.52 18.56
N ASN A 194 15.54 12.64 19.82
CA ASN A 194 15.34 13.79 20.71
C ASN A 194 13.86 14.21 20.91
N GLN A 195 12.95 13.24 20.91
CA GLN A 195 11.52 13.47 21.07
C GLN A 195 11.07 13.30 22.52
N HIS A 196 11.35 14.30 23.35
CA HIS A 196 11.07 14.26 24.79
C HIS A 196 9.58 14.04 25.10
N GLN A 197 8.67 14.70 24.38
CA GLN A 197 7.22 14.53 24.59
C GLN A 197 6.73 13.11 24.30
N MET A 198 7.27 12.48 23.25
CA MET A 198 6.94 11.09 22.91
C MET A 198 7.52 10.12 23.93
N ALA A 199 8.75 10.37 24.40
CA ALA A 199 9.36 9.55 25.45
C ALA A 199 8.57 9.63 26.77
N GLU A 200 8.13 10.81 27.16
CA GLU A 200 7.24 11.01 28.32
C GLU A 200 5.90 10.30 28.13
N PHE A 201 5.29 10.43 26.95
CA PHE A 201 4.04 9.73 26.62
C PHE A 201 4.19 8.21 26.74
N LEU A 202 5.26 7.63 26.20
CA LEU A 202 5.52 6.20 26.31
C LEU A 202 5.76 5.76 27.76
N MET A 203 6.46 6.56 28.56
CA MET A 203 6.62 6.28 29.99
C MET A 203 5.29 6.30 30.75
N GLN A 204 4.42 7.27 30.45
CA GLN A 204 3.08 7.35 31.05
C GLN A 204 2.23 6.12 30.72
N ASN A 205 2.44 5.52 29.55
CA ASN A 205 1.77 4.30 29.10
C ASN A 205 2.49 3.01 29.51
N GLY A 206 3.53 3.08 30.35
CA GLY A 206 4.18 1.91 30.95
C GLY A 206 5.40 1.35 30.23
N ALA A 207 6.03 2.10 29.32
CA ALA A 207 7.24 1.64 28.64
C ALA A 207 8.42 1.42 29.60
N ASN A 208 9.19 0.35 29.40
CA ASN A 208 10.34 0.04 30.24
C ASN A 208 11.57 0.91 29.89
N ALA A 209 11.80 1.93 30.71
CA ALA A 209 12.98 2.82 30.62
C ALA A 209 14.31 2.08 30.85
N HIS A 210 14.30 0.96 31.58
CA HIS A 210 15.50 0.18 31.93
C HIS A 210 15.90 -0.88 30.91
N SER A 211 15.26 -0.95 29.75
CA SER A 211 15.67 -1.91 28.73
C SER A 211 17.14 -1.63 28.36
N VAL A 212 18.04 -2.59 28.53
CA VAL A 212 19.45 -2.45 28.11
C VAL A 212 19.54 -2.62 26.59
N VAL A 213 20.24 -1.72 25.89
CA VAL A 213 20.60 -1.95 24.48
C VAL A 213 21.70 -3.00 24.49
N GLN A 214 21.36 -4.26 24.21
CA GLN A 214 22.37 -5.28 23.95
C GLN A 214 22.92 -5.10 22.53
N SER A 215 23.61 -4.00 22.27
CA SER A 215 24.36 -3.87 21.03
C SER A 215 25.82 -3.62 21.32
N LYS A 216 26.61 -4.69 21.12
CA LYS A 216 28.07 -4.73 21.17
C LYS A 216 28.76 -3.74 20.20
N ARG A 217 28.00 -2.93 19.45
CA ARG A 217 28.49 -1.90 18.52
C ARG A 217 28.19 -0.44 18.92
N TYR A 218 27.29 -0.17 19.87
CA TYR A 218 26.86 1.20 20.19
C TYR A 218 27.41 1.77 21.50
N CYS A 219 28.10 0.98 22.33
CA CYS A 219 28.78 1.48 23.54
C CYS A 219 29.90 2.50 23.25
N PHE A 220 30.31 2.71 22.00
CA PHE A 220 31.44 3.60 21.69
C PHE A 220 31.08 5.09 21.59
N PHE A 221 29.81 5.48 21.47
CA PHE A 221 29.45 6.89 21.27
C PHE A 221 29.05 7.65 22.54
N PHE A 222 28.78 6.98 23.66
CA PHE A 222 28.29 7.63 24.89
C PHE A 222 29.28 7.66 26.06
N LEU A 223 30.57 7.35 25.83
CA LEU A 223 31.62 7.38 26.88
C LEU A 223 32.62 8.55 26.76
N GLN A 224 32.38 9.54 25.90
CA GLN A 224 33.16 10.78 25.89
C GLN A 224 32.26 12.01 25.71
N SER A 225 31.74 12.56 26.81
CA SER A 225 31.46 13.98 27.01
C SER A 225 31.29 14.26 28.50
#